data_AF-A0A0X1SZX2-F1
#
_entry.id   AF-A0A0X1SZX2-F1
#
_cell.length_a   1.000
_cell.length_b   1.000
_cell.length_c   1.000
_cell.angle_alpha   90.00
_cell.angle_beta   90.00
_cell.angle_gamma   90.00
#
_symmetry.space_group_name_H-M   'P 1'
#
loop_
_entity.id
_entity.type
_entity.pdbx_description
1 polymer ?
#
loop_
_entity_poly.entity_id
_entity_poly.type
_entity_poly.pdbx_seq_one_letter_code
_entity_poly.pdbx_strand_id
1 'polypeptide(L)'
;MGYAILRAKKLKSFGAVARSARHTHREQLTPNADPAMTSRNRTVGAKGTSQVLAALKRTLPTKRRKDAVLAIEYLVTASPEVFKRHGGRLDDTGNGYFADALKWLLNRPGFRRHLFALN
;
A
#
# COMPACT_ATOMS: atom_id res chain seq x y z
N MET A 1 3.28 -20.04 -15.30
CA MET A 1 2.01 -19.32 -15.58
C MET A 1 2.02 -18.04 -14.76
N GLY A 2 1.69 -16.89 -15.35
CA GLY A 2 1.72 -15.60 -14.65
C GLY A 2 0.36 -15.26 -14.06
N TYR A 3 0.32 -14.78 -12.82
CA TYR A 3 -0.90 -14.33 -12.16
C TYR A 3 -0.79 -12.86 -11.78
N ALA A 4 -1.89 -12.12 -11.95
CA ALA A 4 -2.10 -10.86 -11.25
C ALA A 4 -2.58 -11.17 -9.83
N ILE A 5 -2.00 -10.50 -8.83
CA ILE A 5 -2.25 -10.78 -7.41
C ILE A 5 -2.79 -9.51 -6.76
N LEU A 6 -4.01 -9.61 -6.23
CA LEU A 6 -4.61 -8.59 -5.38
C LEU A 6 -4.98 -9.24 -4.03
N ARG A 7 -4.38 -8.75 -2.95
CA ARG A 7 -4.68 -9.20 -1.59
C ARG A 7 -5.16 -8.05 -0.74
N ALA A 8 -6.26 -8.24 -0.03
CA ALA A 8 -6.80 -7.26 0.92
C ALA A 8 -6.56 -7.72 2.37
N LYS A 9 -6.19 -6.78 3.25
CA LYS A 9 -6.01 -7.02 4.69
C LYS A 9 -6.74 -5.96 5.51
N LYS A 10 -7.57 -6.41 6.45
CA LYS A 10 -8.30 -5.53 7.38
C LYS A 10 -7.38 -5.09 8.52
N LEU A 11 -7.23 -3.78 8.72
CA LEU A 11 -6.49 -3.18 9.83
C LEU A 11 -7.49 -2.62 10.84
N LYS A 12 -7.53 -3.20 12.05
CA LYS A 12 -8.55 -2.90 13.08
C LYS A 12 -8.06 -1.98 14.21
N SER A 13 -6.79 -1.61 14.21
CA SER A 13 -6.19 -0.77 15.24
C SER A 13 -5.16 0.20 14.67
N PHE A 14 -4.95 1.33 15.35
CA PHE A 14 -3.89 2.27 14.99
C PHE A 14 -2.52 1.61 15.00
N GLY A 15 -2.25 0.69 15.94
CA GLY A 15 -0.99 -0.06 15.98
C GLY A 15 -0.80 -0.96 14.74
N ALA A 16 -1.86 -1.57 14.23
CA ALA A 16 -1.79 -2.38 13.00
C ALA A 16 -1.47 -1.51 11.77
N VAL A 17 -2.07 -0.32 11.69
CA VAL A 17 -1.78 0.67 10.64
C VAL A 17 -0.35 1.19 10.78
N ALA A 18 0.09 1.55 11.99
CA ALA A 18 1.44 2.05 12.24
C ALA A 18 2.52 1.02 11.87
N ARG A 19 2.31 -0.27 12.20
CA ARG A 19 3.25 -1.34 11.83
C ARG A 19 3.36 -1.51 10.32
N SER A 20 2.23 -1.45 9.62
CA SER A 20 2.19 -1.50 8.14
C SER A 20 2.92 -0.28 7.54
N ALA A 21 2.59 0.93 8.00
CA ALA A 21 3.21 2.15 7.49
C ALA A 21 4.73 2.17 7.73
N ARG A 22 5.21 1.75 8.92
CA ARG A 22 6.65 1.64 9.20
C ARG A 22 7.35 0.67 8.25
N HIS A 23 6.70 -0.42 7.89
CA HIS A 23 7.25 -1.37 6.92
C HIS A 23 7.36 -0.72 5.54
N THR A 24 6.29 -0.10 5.04
CA THR A 24 6.25 0.54 3.71
C THR A 24 7.23 1.70 3.59
N HIS A 25 7.34 2.53 4.64
CA HIS A 25 8.26 3.66 4.67
C HIS A 25 9.68 3.31 5.13
N ARG A 26 9.97 2.02 5.38
CA ARG A 26 11.27 1.52 5.87
C ARG A 26 11.76 2.24 7.14
N GLU A 27 10.84 2.59 8.03
CA GLU A 27 11.11 3.19 9.35
C GLU A 27 11.42 2.13 10.43
N GLN A 28 11.43 0.85 10.06
CA GLN A 28 11.82 -0.27 10.91
C GLN A 28 12.70 -1.24 10.11
N LEU A 29 13.52 -2.03 10.80
CA LEU A 29 14.34 -3.05 10.17
C LEU A 29 13.45 -4.09 9.45
N THR A 30 13.71 -4.30 8.16
CA THR A 30 13.04 -5.29 7.32
C THR A 30 14.09 -6.27 6.76
N PRO A 31 14.32 -7.41 7.42
CA PRO A 31 15.46 -8.30 7.11
C PRO A 31 15.51 -8.80 5.66
N ASN A 32 14.36 -9.00 5.04
CA ASN A 32 14.27 -9.50 3.65
C ASN A 32 14.43 -8.41 2.60
N ALA A 33 14.60 -7.15 3.00
CA ALA A 33 14.71 -6.04 2.07
C ALA A 33 16.17 -5.61 1.93
N ASP A 34 16.61 -5.44 0.67
CA ASP A 34 17.91 -4.86 0.36
C ASP A 34 17.90 -3.34 0.66
N PRO A 35 18.72 -2.86 1.62
CA PRO A 35 18.79 -1.44 1.95
C PRO A 35 19.25 -0.57 0.77
N ALA A 36 20.13 -1.07 -0.09
CA ALA A 36 20.68 -0.33 -1.24
C ALA A 36 19.60 0.01 -2.28
N MET A 37 18.51 -0.78 -2.31
CA MET A 37 17.39 -0.58 -3.22
C MET A 37 16.30 0.35 -2.65
N THR A 38 16.41 0.77 -1.39
CA THR A 38 15.38 1.60 -0.73
C THR A 38 15.14 2.93 -1.42
N SER A 39 16.21 3.56 -1.95
CA SER A 39 16.12 4.83 -2.70
C SER A 39 15.30 4.71 -4.00
N ARG A 40 15.10 3.49 -4.50
CA ARG A 40 14.28 3.21 -5.69
C ARG A 40 12.81 3.04 -5.36
N ASN A 41 12.45 2.85 -4.09
CA ASN A 41 11.06 2.77 -3.68
C ASN A 41 10.37 4.12 -3.91
N ARG A 42 9.18 4.08 -4.49
CA ARG A 42 8.33 5.26 -4.66
C ARG A 42 7.11 5.13 -3.77
N THR A 43 6.79 6.20 -3.07
CA THR A 43 5.58 6.30 -2.26
C THR A 43 4.72 7.45 -2.78
N VAL A 44 3.41 7.25 -2.82
CA VAL A 44 2.44 8.27 -3.26
C VAL A 44 1.56 8.63 -2.07
N GLY A 45 1.39 9.93 -1.81
CA GLY A 45 0.59 10.43 -0.69
C GLY A 45 1.41 10.73 0.55
N ALA A 46 1.12 10.05 1.66
CA ALA A 46 1.79 10.29 2.94
C ALA A 46 3.29 9.94 2.87
N LYS A 47 4.14 10.76 3.49
CA LYS A 47 5.61 10.60 3.46
C LYS A 47 6.19 9.80 4.64
N GLY A 48 5.34 9.18 5.45
CA GLY A 48 5.77 8.47 6.65
C GLY A 48 4.61 8.05 7.55
N THR A 49 4.92 7.25 8.56
CA THR A 49 3.93 6.68 9.50
C THR A 49 3.13 7.76 10.22
N SER A 50 3.78 8.85 10.64
CA SER A 50 3.13 9.95 11.35
C SER A 50 2.02 10.60 10.52
N GLN A 51 2.29 10.87 9.25
CA GLN A 51 1.33 11.46 8.31
C GLN A 51 0.17 10.50 8.01
N VAL A 52 0.46 9.20 7.84
CA VAL A 52 -0.55 8.14 7.67
C VAL A 52 -1.51 8.12 8.85
N LEU A 53 -0.98 8.12 10.08
CA LEU A 53 -1.80 8.07 11.29
C LEU A 53 -2.60 9.36 11.50
N ALA A 54 -2.03 10.52 11.19
CA ALA A 54 -2.73 11.80 11.26
C ALA A 54 -3.90 11.87 10.26
N ALA A 55 -3.67 11.44 9.02
CA ALA A 55 -4.72 11.36 8.00
C ALA A 55 -5.83 10.38 8.40
N LEU A 56 -5.46 9.22 8.97
CA LEU A 56 -6.42 8.25 9.48
C LEU A 56 -7.30 8.86 10.59
N LYS A 57 -6.67 9.48 11.60
CA LYS A 57 -7.39 10.12 12.72
C LYS A 57 -8.39 11.18 12.24
N ARG A 58 -8.00 12.01 11.26
CA ARG A 58 -8.87 13.04 10.68
C ARG A 58 -10.06 12.47 9.90
N THR A 59 -9.92 11.25 9.36
CA THR A 59 -10.95 10.63 8.51
C THR A 59 -11.95 9.79 9.32
N LEU A 60 -11.53 9.26 10.47
CA LEU A 60 -12.37 8.41 11.30
C LEU A 60 -13.41 9.23 12.10
N PRO A 61 -14.63 8.70 12.28
CA PRO A 61 -15.65 9.35 13.12
C PRO A 61 -15.28 9.28 14.61
N THR A 62 -15.80 10.23 15.40
CA THR A 62 -15.57 10.31 16.85
C THR A 62 -15.99 9.05 17.60
N LYS A 63 -17.08 8.39 17.17
CA LYS A 63 -17.59 7.15 17.75
C LYS A 63 -17.56 6.02 16.72
N ARG A 64 -17.04 4.86 17.13
CA ARG A 64 -16.99 3.64 16.30
C ARG A 64 -17.14 2.39 17.17
N ARG A 65 -17.59 1.29 16.56
CA ARG A 65 -17.55 -0.04 17.20
C ARG A 65 -16.11 -0.45 17.51
N LYS A 66 -15.92 -1.19 18.61
CA LYS A 66 -14.59 -1.60 19.11
C LYS A 66 -13.80 -2.44 18.10
N ASP A 67 -14.49 -3.21 17.28
CA ASP A 67 -13.95 -4.13 16.28
C ASP A 67 -14.06 -3.59 14.83
N ALA A 68 -14.25 -2.28 14.69
CA ALA A 68 -14.29 -1.61 13.41
C ALA A 68 -13.00 -1.83 12.62
N VAL A 69 -13.13 -2.07 11.32
CA VAL A 69 -12.01 -1.99 10.39
C VAL A 69 -11.71 -0.51 10.17
N LEU A 70 -10.50 -0.09 10.49
CA LEU A 70 -10.04 1.30 10.35
C LEU A 70 -9.54 1.58 8.93
N ALA A 71 -8.89 0.60 8.32
CA ALA A 71 -8.39 0.68 6.96
C ALA A 71 -8.33 -0.72 6.32
N ILE A 72 -8.42 -0.76 5.00
CA ILE A 72 -8.12 -1.94 4.20
C ILE A 72 -6.81 -1.66 3.44
N GLU A 73 -5.82 -2.50 3.69
CA GLU A 73 -4.56 -2.50 2.95
C GLU A 73 -4.69 -3.42 1.74
N TYR A 74 -4.35 -2.93 0.55
CA TYR A 74 -4.34 -3.69 -0.68
C TYR A 74 -2.89 -3.88 -1.15
N LEU A 75 -2.46 -5.14 -1.24
CA LEU A 75 -1.25 -5.52 -1.95
C LEU A 75 -1.63 -5.82 -3.39
N VAL A 76 -1.01 -5.08 -4.32
CA VAL A 76 -1.10 -5.32 -5.76
C VAL A 76 0.26 -5.80 -6.21
N THR A 77 0.34 -6.99 -6.79
CA THR A 77 1.59 -7.53 -7.36
C THR A 77 1.26 -8.53 -8.47
N ALA A 78 2.27 -9.22 -8.98
CA ALA A 78 2.12 -10.28 -9.99
C ALA A 78 3.20 -11.35 -9.79
N SER A 79 3.09 -12.46 -10.50
CA SER A 79 4.15 -13.47 -10.53
C SER A 79 5.48 -12.86 -11.03
N PRO A 80 6.64 -13.19 -10.43
CA PRO A 80 7.92 -12.57 -10.78
C PRO A 80 8.29 -12.62 -12.26
N GLU A 81 7.87 -13.68 -12.96
CA GLU A 81 8.12 -13.88 -14.39
C GLU A 81 7.42 -12.80 -15.23
N VAL A 82 6.29 -12.26 -14.77
CA VAL A 82 5.55 -11.19 -15.45
C VAL A 82 6.38 -9.90 -15.45
N PHE A 83 7.01 -9.56 -14.34
CA PHE A 83 7.88 -8.37 -14.24
C PHE A 83 9.18 -8.54 -15.03
N LYS A 84 9.73 -9.76 -15.12
CA LYS A 84 10.92 -10.06 -15.93
C LYS A 84 10.62 -9.99 -17.44
N ARG A 85 9.46 -10.45 -17.90
CA ARG A 85 9.10 -10.55 -19.32
C ARG A 85 8.81 -9.20 -19.99
N HIS A 86 8.34 -8.21 -19.23
CA HIS A 86 7.98 -6.88 -19.75
C HIS A 86 9.05 -5.81 -19.53
N GLY A 87 10.33 -6.19 -19.41
CA GLY A 87 11.45 -5.23 -19.43
C GLY A 87 11.96 -4.77 -18.07
N GLY A 88 11.59 -5.44 -16.97
CA GLY A 88 12.32 -5.40 -15.70
C GLY A 88 12.37 -4.07 -14.95
N ARG A 89 11.81 -2.99 -15.52
CA ARG A 89 11.70 -1.70 -14.85
C ARG A 89 10.24 -1.42 -14.57
N LEU A 90 9.96 -1.34 -13.29
CA LEU A 90 8.68 -0.91 -12.74
C LEU A 90 8.80 0.61 -12.47
N ASP A 91 9.26 1.38 -13.46
CA ASP A 91 9.43 2.83 -13.38
C ASP A 91 8.09 3.59 -13.51
N ASP A 92 6.99 2.87 -13.72
CA ASP A 92 5.72 3.48 -14.07
C ASP A 92 4.81 3.74 -12.87
N THR A 93 5.23 4.72 -12.05
CA THR A 93 4.23 5.54 -11.32
C THR A 93 3.55 6.56 -12.24
N GLY A 94 3.90 6.58 -13.55
CA GLY A 94 3.32 7.45 -14.58
C GLY A 94 2.32 6.73 -15.51
N ASN A 95 2.75 5.67 -16.22
CA ASN A 95 1.96 4.95 -17.23
C ASN A 95 2.26 3.43 -17.26
N GLY A 96 1.75 2.65 -16.30
CA GLY A 96 2.01 1.21 -16.28
C GLY A 96 1.21 0.44 -15.24
N TYR A 97 1.60 -0.82 -14.98
CA TYR A 97 0.80 -1.82 -14.25
C TYR A 97 0.21 -1.30 -12.92
N PHE A 98 0.99 -0.60 -12.10
CA PHE A 98 0.49 -0.08 -10.83
C PHE A 98 -0.43 1.13 -10.96
N ALA A 99 -0.19 1.99 -11.95
CA ALA A 99 -1.07 3.12 -12.23
C ALA A 99 -2.45 2.62 -12.71
N ASP A 100 -2.45 1.62 -13.59
CA ASP A 100 -3.68 0.98 -14.07
C ASP A 100 -4.41 0.25 -12.94
N ALA A 101 -3.69 -0.50 -12.10
CA ALA A 101 -4.27 -1.15 -10.94
C ALA A 101 -4.86 -0.15 -9.94
N LEU A 102 -4.17 0.98 -9.71
CA LEU A 102 -4.66 2.05 -8.85
C LEU A 102 -5.91 2.70 -9.44
N LYS A 103 -5.92 3.03 -10.73
CA LYS A 103 -7.10 3.58 -11.44
C LYS A 103 -8.29 2.62 -11.36
N TRP A 104 -8.05 1.34 -11.61
CA TRP A 104 -9.06 0.31 -11.52
C TRP A 104 -9.63 0.17 -10.10
N LEU A 105 -8.78 0.21 -9.07
CA LEU A 105 -9.21 0.19 -7.68
C LEU A 105 -10.05 1.44 -7.33
N LEU A 106 -9.61 2.63 -7.74
CA LEU A 106 -10.31 3.90 -7.50
C LEU A 106 -11.70 3.98 -8.12
N ASN A 107 -11.91 3.31 -9.26
CA ASN A 107 -13.20 3.29 -9.95
C ASN A 107 -14.23 2.33 -9.31
N ARG A 108 -13.84 1.52 -8.32
CA ARG A 108 -14.75 0.56 -7.69
C ARG A 108 -15.67 1.21 -6.65
N PRO A 109 -16.98 0.93 -6.68
CA PRO A 109 -17.90 1.34 -5.63
C PRO A 109 -17.42 0.80 -4.27
N GLY A 110 -17.30 1.67 -3.27
CA GLY A 110 -16.82 1.31 -1.92
C GLY A 110 -15.32 1.49 -1.66
N PHE A 111 -14.53 1.84 -2.68
CA PHE A 111 -13.10 2.11 -2.51
C PHE A 111 -12.79 3.55 -2.02
N ARG A 112 -13.83 4.36 -1.81
CA ARG A 112 -13.70 5.71 -1.27
C ARG A 112 -13.17 5.64 0.17
N ARG A 113 -11.87 5.91 0.33
CA ARG A 113 -11.16 6.38 1.55
C ARG A 113 -10.39 5.36 2.40
N HIS A 114 -9.55 4.51 1.81
CA HIS A 114 -8.60 3.74 2.61
C HIS A 114 -7.15 3.90 2.12
N LEU A 115 -6.27 4.15 3.08
CA LEU A 115 -4.85 4.47 2.91
C LEU A 115 -4.13 3.47 1.99
N PHE A 116 -3.39 4.01 1.03
CA PHE A 116 -2.59 3.22 0.11
C PHE A 116 -1.18 3.06 0.66
N ALA A 117 -0.73 1.83 0.71
CA ALA A 117 0.67 1.46 0.77
C ALA A 117 0.89 0.46 -0.36
N LEU A 118 1.34 0.96 -1.51
CA LEU A 118 1.86 0.10 -2.57
C LEU A 118 3.27 -0.32 -2.15
N ASN A 119 3.51 -1.63 -2.01
CA ASN A 119 4.84 -2.22 -1.96
C ASN A 119 5.03 -3.06 -3.21
#